data_AF-A9UW19-F1
#
_entry.id   AF-A9UW19-F1
#
_cell.length_a   1.000
_cell.length_b   1.000
_cell.length_c   1.000
_cell.angle_alpha   90.00
_cell.angle_beta   90.00
_cell.angle_gamma   90.00
#
_symmetry.space_group_name_H-M   'P 1'
#
loop_
_entity.id
_entity.type
_entity.pdbx_description
1 polymer ?
#
loop_
_entity_poly.entity_id
_entity_poly.type
_entity_poly.pdbx_seq_one_letter_code
_entity_poly.pdbx_strand_id
1 'polypeptide(L)'
;MWSAWSPCSASCLGGTQSRTRSCTLADCSTNITLCNGAALGDEDSESQSCNEGCCPEDATWDTWSSWSDCSVTCGQGTETRQRTCGTPVCGGATLCDGAASGETDTDSRTCDTEVCCPVDGAWTAWSTPSSCSVTCGSGVRTRTRQCSNATCGGAQ
;
A
#
# COMPACT_ATOMS: atom_id res chain seq x y z
N MET A 1 26.22 -49.87 -1.27
CA MET A 1 25.01 -49.36 -1.97
C MET A 1 24.73 -47.96 -1.44
N TRP A 2 24.19 -47.05 -2.26
CA TRP A 2 23.79 -45.72 -1.78
C TRP A 2 22.55 -45.81 -0.89
N SER A 3 22.51 -45.00 0.17
CA SER A 3 21.32 -44.77 0.97
C SER A 3 20.24 -44.04 0.14
N ALA A 4 19.03 -43.98 0.68
CA ALA A 4 18.07 -42.99 0.22
C ALA A 4 18.61 -41.57 0.44
N TRP A 5 18.14 -40.62 -0.36
CA TRP A 5 18.38 -39.20 -0.13
C TRP A 5 17.76 -38.75 1.18
N SER A 6 18.46 -37.87 1.89
CA SER A 6 17.88 -37.15 3.02
C SER A 6 16.70 -36.29 2.56
N PRO A 7 15.82 -35.87 3.48
CA PRO A 7 14.96 -34.73 3.22
C PRO A 7 15.79 -33.52 2.78
N CYS A 8 15.19 -32.67 1.96
CA CYS A 8 15.82 -31.41 1.58
C CYS A 8 15.99 -30.52 2.81
N SER A 9 17.13 -29.83 2.91
CA SER A 9 17.40 -28.90 4.02
C SER A 9 16.46 -27.70 4.09
N ALA A 10 15.77 -27.40 2.98
CA ALA A 10 14.80 -26.32 2.88
C ALA A 10 13.57 -26.79 2.09
N SER A 11 12.39 -26.31 2.43
CA SER A 11 11.14 -26.60 1.70
C SER A 11 10.97 -25.74 0.44
N CYS A 12 11.70 -24.63 0.36
CA CYS A 12 11.64 -23.63 -0.71
C CYS A 12 12.88 -22.73 -0.66
N LEU A 13 13.08 -21.89 -1.68
CA LEU A 13 14.22 -21.00 -1.90
C LEU A 13 15.58 -21.72 -2.03
N GLY A 14 15.55 -23.02 -2.35
CA GLY A 14 16.73 -23.83 -2.52
C GLY A 14 17.22 -24.45 -1.22
N GLY A 15 17.43 -25.76 -1.26
CA GLY A 15 18.09 -26.53 -0.23
C GLY A 15 19.04 -27.55 -0.83
N THR A 16 19.68 -28.32 0.03
CA THR A 16 20.55 -29.43 -0.36
C THR A 16 20.05 -30.70 0.32
N GLN A 17 20.09 -31.80 -0.41
CA GLN A 17 19.90 -33.14 0.14
C GLN A 17 21.16 -33.96 -0.11
N SER A 18 21.45 -34.89 0.79
CA SER A 18 22.65 -35.71 0.73
C SER A 18 22.29 -37.20 0.89
N ARG A 19 23.10 -38.07 0.29
CA ARG A 19 23.05 -39.51 0.53
C ARG A 19 24.46 -40.05 0.71
N THR A 20 24.59 -41.14 1.46
CA THR A 20 25.88 -41.76 1.75
C THR A 20 25.91 -43.20 1.27
N ARG A 21 27.11 -43.70 0.96
CA ARG A 21 27.36 -45.12 0.79
C ARG A 21 28.61 -45.48 1.57
N SER A 22 28.63 -46.69 2.10
CA SER A 22 29.82 -47.24 2.72
C SER A 22 30.29 -48.46 1.92
N CYS A 23 31.61 -48.63 1.80
CA CYS A 23 32.18 -49.82 1.19
C CYS A 23 32.07 -51.00 2.18
N THR A 24 31.19 -51.95 1.86
CA THR A 24 30.96 -53.19 2.62
C THR A 24 31.39 -54.39 1.80
N LEU A 25 31.93 -55.43 2.45
CA LEU A 25 32.25 -56.70 1.78
C LEU A 25 30.96 -57.34 1.25
N ALA A 26 30.92 -57.61 -0.07
CA ALA A 26 29.77 -58.23 -0.71
C ALA A 26 29.69 -59.75 -0.48
N ASP A 27 30.82 -60.39 -0.10
CA ASP A 27 30.87 -61.81 0.24
C ASP A 27 32.14 -62.13 1.05
N CYS A 28 32.06 -63.07 2.01
CA CYS A 28 33.21 -63.48 2.84
C CYS A 28 34.12 -64.51 2.14
N SER A 29 33.78 -64.92 0.93
CA SER A 29 34.42 -66.02 0.20
C SER A 29 35.51 -65.58 -0.78
N THR A 30 35.37 -64.40 -1.39
CA THR A 30 36.33 -63.88 -2.36
C THR A 30 36.83 -62.52 -1.92
N ASN A 31 38.13 -62.44 -1.66
CA ASN A 31 38.85 -61.23 -1.28
C ASN A 31 39.03 -60.32 -2.51
N ILE A 32 37.91 -59.92 -3.13
CA ILE A 32 37.88 -59.02 -4.29
C ILE A 32 37.31 -57.68 -3.84
N THR A 33 38.17 -56.67 -3.81
CA THR A 33 37.82 -55.28 -3.55
C THR A 33 37.00 -54.72 -4.72
N LEU A 34 35.67 -54.80 -4.63
CA LEU A 34 34.71 -54.27 -5.60
C LEU A 34 34.50 -52.74 -5.54
N CYS A 35 35.26 -52.02 -4.71
CA CYS A 35 35.05 -50.59 -4.44
C CYS A 35 36.04 -49.65 -5.18
N ASN A 36 36.41 -49.91 -6.44
CA ASN A 36 37.23 -49.01 -7.29
C ASN A 36 38.44 -48.34 -6.57
N GLY A 37 39.11 -49.04 -5.65
CA GLY A 37 40.28 -48.53 -4.91
C GLY A 37 40.02 -47.95 -3.51
N ALA A 38 38.77 -47.91 -3.01
CA ALA A 38 38.46 -47.49 -1.63
C ALA A 38 38.66 -48.63 -0.61
N ALA A 39 39.02 -48.28 0.63
CA ALA A 39 39.21 -49.22 1.74
C ALA A 39 37.86 -49.63 2.37
N LEU A 40 37.86 -50.78 3.06
CA LEU A 40 36.69 -51.25 3.80
C LEU A 40 36.38 -50.30 4.95
N GLY A 41 35.13 -49.86 5.04
CA GLY A 41 34.70 -48.85 6.02
C GLY A 41 34.79 -47.40 5.55
N ASP A 42 35.33 -47.14 4.35
CA ASP A 42 35.28 -45.80 3.76
C ASP A 42 33.84 -45.39 3.45
N GLU A 43 33.53 -44.13 3.74
CA GLU A 43 32.25 -43.50 3.48
C GLU A 43 32.39 -42.48 2.35
N ASP A 44 31.42 -42.47 1.45
CA ASP A 44 31.32 -41.53 0.34
C ASP A 44 29.96 -40.82 0.42
N SER A 45 29.94 -39.54 0.06
CA SER A 45 28.76 -38.68 0.17
C SER A 45 28.49 -37.94 -1.13
N GLU A 46 27.25 -37.97 -1.57
CA GLU A 46 26.76 -37.21 -2.72
C GLU A 46 25.76 -36.17 -2.25
N SER A 47 25.76 -34.98 -2.86
CA SER A 47 24.81 -33.90 -2.56
C SER A 47 24.23 -33.32 -3.84
N GLN A 48 22.96 -32.95 -3.80
CA GLN A 48 22.28 -32.28 -4.92
C GLN A 48 21.33 -31.19 -4.42
N SER A 49 21.09 -30.20 -5.27
CA SER A 49 20.09 -29.16 -5.04
C SER A 49 18.68 -29.74 -5.00
N CYS A 50 17.82 -29.13 -4.21
CA CYS A 50 16.40 -29.46 -4.13
C CYS A 50 15.58 -28.21 -3.78
N ASN A 51 14.28 -28.24 -4.09
CA ASN A 51 13.31 -27.21 -3.71
C ASN A 51 13.71 -25.78 -4.11
N GLU A 52 14.15 -25.59 -5.35
CA GLU A 52 14.58 -24.29 -5.91
C GLU A 52 13.43 -23.30 -6.15
N GLY A 53 12.18 -23.73 -5.99
CA GLY A 53 11.00 -22.85 -6.10
C GLY A 53 10.90 -21.86 -4.93
N CYS A 54 10.24 -20.74 -5.16
CA CYS A 54 9.93 -19.74 -4.13
C CYS A 54 9.03 -20.29 -3.01
N CYS A 55 9.10 -19.66 -1.84
CA CYS A 55 8.21 -19.99 -0.72
C CYS A 55 6.82 -19.39 -0.95
N PRO A 56 5.74 -20.08 -0.53
CA PRO A 56 4.43 -19.48 -0.44
C PRO A 56 4.48 -18.26 0.49
N GLU A 57 4.08 -17.11 -0.01
CA GLU A 57 3.89 -15.91 0.82
C GLU A 57 2.49 -15.36 0.58
N ASP A 58 1.82 -15.05 1.67
CA ASP A 58 0.49 -14.48 1.68
C ASP A 58 0.50 -13.01 1.21
N ALA A 59 -0.63 -12.52 0.73
CA ALA A 59 -0.73 -11.10 0.40
C ALA A 59 -0.74 -10.25 1.67
N THR A 60 -0.07 -9.11 1.58
CA THR A 60 -0.11 -8.08 2.63
C THR A 60 -0.48 -6.74 2.01
N TRP A 61 -1.00 -5.85 2.84
CA TRP A 61 -1.21 -4.46 2.43
C TRP A 61 0.12 -3.77 2.19
N ASP A 62 0.24 -3.07 1.07
CA ASP A 62 1.34 -2.16 0.84
C ASP A 62 1.34 -1.02 1.89
N THR A 63 2.48 -0.34 1.99
CA THR A 63 2.56 0.88 2.80
C THR A 63 1.60 1.93 2.26
N TRP A 64 0.95 2.64 3.19
CA TRP A 64 0.16 3.82 2.83
C TRP A 64 0.97 4.82 1.99
N SER A 65 0.32 5.39 0.98
CA SER A 65 0.82 6.55 0.26
C SER A 65 1.03 7.72 1.22
N SER A 66 1.78 8.73 0.76
CA SER A 66 1.72 10.03 1.41
C SER A 66 0.29 10.58 1.35
N TRP A 67 -0.05 11.44 2.30
CA TRP A 67 -1.30 12.19 2.24
C TRP A 67 -1.30 13.12 1.02
N SER A 68 -2.47 13.28 0.41
CA SER A 68 -2.71 14.28 -0.62
C SER A 68 -2.57 15.69 -0.06
N ASP A 69 -2.48 16.68 -0.95
CA ASP A 69 -2.74 18.06 -0.54
C ASP A 69 -4.17 18.20 0.01
N CYS A 70 -4.39 19.25 0.81
CA CYS A 70 -5.70 19.59 1.32
C CYS A 70 -6.65 19.91 0.14
N SER A 71 -7.88 19.42 0.19
CA SER A 71 -8.88 19.61 -0.89
C SER A 71 -9.26 21.07 -1.15
N VAL A 72 -8.84 21.99 -0.29
CA VAL A 72 -9.10 23.42 -0.35
C VAL A 72 -7.81 24.20 -0.15
N THR A 73 -7.80 25.44 -0.63
CA THR A 73 -6.71 26.39 -0.40
C THR A 73 -6.98 27.36 0.76
N CYS A 74 -8.18 27.31 1.34
CA CYS A 74 -8.62 28.11 2.47
C CYS A 74 -9.59 27.32 3.35
N GLY A 75 -9.61 27.62 4.65
CA GLY A 75 -10.46 27.00 5.64
C GLY A 75 -10.13 25.53 5.85
N GLN A 76 -11.16 24.78 6.24
CA GLN A 76 -11.10 23.34 6.48
C GLN A 76 -11.41 22.56 5.20
N GLY A 77 -10.61 21.53 4.94
CA GLY A 77 -10.83 20.58 3.87
C GLY A 77 -10.52 19.15 4.31
N THR A 78 -10.25 18.30 3.33
CA THR A 78 -9.91 16.89 3.53
C THR A 78 -8.65 16.55 2.76
N GLU A 79 -7.79 15.74 3.35
CA GLU A 79 -6.68 15.05 2.67
C GLU A 79 -6.91 13.54 2.71
N THR A 80 -6.47 12.84 1.68
CA THR A 80 -6.66 11.39 1.53
C THR A 80 -5.33 10.68 1.30
N ARG A 81 -5.28 9.40 1.65
CA ARG A 81 -4.16 8.51 1.31
C ARG A 81 -4.69 7.13 0.95
N GLN A 82 -3.90 6.36 0.23
CA GLN A 82 -4.32 5.07 -0.30
C GLN A 82 -3.26 4.00 -0.07
N ARG A 83 -3.67 2.74 -0.02
CA ARG A 83 -2.80 1.56 -0.05
C ARG A 83 -3.44 0.47 -0.88
N THR A 84 -2.65 -0.45 -1.41
CA THR A 84 -3.14 -1.52 -2.28
C THR A 84 -2.82 -2.87 -1.66
N CYS A 85 -3.74 -3.83 -1.81
CA CYS A 85 -3.50 -5.20 -1.39
C CYS A 85 -2.58 -5.89 -2.40
N GLY A 86 -1.49 -6.48 -1.90
CA GLY A 86 -0.58 -7.26 -2.71
C GLY A 86 -1.23 -8.53 -3.29
N THR A 87 -0.41 -9.32 -3.99
CA THR A 87 -0.83 -10.61 -4.54
C THR A 87 -0.08 -11.72 -3.82
N PRO A 88 -0.76 -12.81 -3.38
CA PRO A 88 -0.07 -13.95 -2.81
C PRO A 88 0.88 -14.54 -3.85
N VAL A 89 2.09 -14.90 -3.44
CA VAL A 89 3.08 -15.49 -4.33
C VAL A 89 3.26 -16.97 -4.01
N CYS A 90 3.54 -17.75 -5.05
CA CYS A 90 3.98 -19.15 -4.92
C CYS A 90 3.00 -20.04 -4.12
N GLY A 91 1.70 -19.76 -4.24
CA GLY A 91 0.65 -20.52 -3.57
C GLY A 91 0.30 -20.05 -2.16
N GLY A 92 0.67 -18.82 -1.78
CA GLY A 92 0.14 -18.16 -0.59
C GLY A 92 -1.39 -18.23 -0.54
N ALA A 93 -1.93 -18.47 0.64
CA ALA A 93 -3.33 -18.85 0.84
C ALA A 93 -4.20 -17.67 1.24
N THR A 94 -3.63 -16.65 1.88
CA THR A 94 -4.41 -15.54 2.46
C THR A 94 -4.26 -14.24 1.67
N LEU A 95 -5.37 -13.50 1.64
CA LEU A 95 -5.50 -12.16 1.06
C LEU A 95 -5.57 -11.12 2.19
N CYS A 96 -5.42 -9.84 1.85
CA CYS A 96 -5.36 -8.77 2.85
C CYS A 96 -6.72 -8.53 3.52
N ASP A 97 -6.94 -9.01 4.75
CA ASP A 97 -8.18 -8.78 5.54
C ASP A 97 -9.49 -8.96 4.74
N GLY A 98 -9.52 -9.85 3.75
CA GLY A 98 -10.67 -10.11 2.86
C GLY A 98 -10.75 -9.27 1.58
N ALA A 99 -9.83 -8.34 1.35
CA ALA A 99 -9.69 -7.58 0.10
C ALA A 99 -9.03 -8.44 -0.99
N ALA A 100 -9.55 -8.39 -2.22
CA ALA A 100 -8.92 -9.07 -3.35
C ALA A 100 -7.56 -8.45 -3.73
N SER A 101 -6.74 -9.24 -4.43
CA SER A 101 -5.45 -8.77 -4.96
C SER A 101 -5.63 -7.54 -5.84
N GLY A 102 -4.88 -6.48 -5.58
CA GLY A 102 -4.98 -5.21 -6.29
C GLY A 102 -6.12 -4.30 -5.83
N GLU A 103 -6.94 -4.71 -4.85
CA GLU A 103 -7.91 -3.79 -4.25
C GLU A 103 -7.21 -2.65 -3.49
N THR A 104 -7.84 -1.47 -3.50
CA THR A 104 -7.31 -0.26 -2.88
C THR A 104 -8.15 0.15 -1.70
N ASP A 105 -7.51 0.40 -0.58
CA ASP A 105 -8.10 0.98 0.63
C ASP A 105 -7.76 2.47 0.70
N THR A 106 -8.70 3.29 1.16
CA THR A 106 -8.58 4.75 1.19
C THR A 106 -8.90 5.26 2.59
N ASP A 107 -7.99 6.07 3.12
CA ASP A 107 -8.13 6.75 4.40
C ASP A 107 -8.25 8.27 4.17
N SER A 108 -8.97 8.95 5.05
CA SER A 108 -9.28 10.37 4.92
C SER A 108 -9.24 11.06 6.27
N ARG A 109 -8.68 12.27 6.31
CA ARG A 109 -8.68 13.11 7.50
C ARG A 109 -8.92 14.58 7.17
N THR A 110 -9.37 15.33 8.16
CA THR A 110 -9.55 16.77 8.05
C THR A 110 -8.19 17.48 8.04
N CYS A 111 -8.07 18.50 7.20
CA CYS A 111 -6.97 19.45 7.18
C CYS A 111 -7.51 20.88 7.41
N ASP A 112 -6.72 21.72 8.07
CA ASP A 112 -6.96 23.16 8.17
C ASP A 112 -5.79 23.88 7.50
N THR A 113 -6.11 24.75 6.56
CA THR A 113 -5.11 25.54 5.82
C THR A 113 -4.64 26.76 6.61
N GLU A 114 -5.30 27.11 7.72
CA GLU A 114 -5.14 28.36 8.47
C GLU A 114 -5.36 29.64 7.63
N VAL A 115 -5.82 29.48 6.39
CA VAL A 115 -6.11 30.56 5.46
C VAL A 115 -7.60 30.85 5.52
N CYS A 116 -8.00 32.07 5.86
CA CYS A 116 -9.41 32.41 5.84
C CYS A 116 -9.97 32.46 4.40
N CYS A 117 -11.13 31.85 4.18
CA CYS A 117 -11.79 31.88 2.87
C CYS A 117 -12.43 33.23 2.58
N PRO A 118 -12.24 33.81 1.38
CA PRO A 118 -12.96 34.99 0.94
C PRO A 118 -14.46 34.72 0.92
N VAL A 119 -15.25 35.58 1.58
CA VAL A 119 -16.70 35.57 1.51
C VAL A 119 -17.15 36.94 1.01
N ASP A 120 -17.83 36.96 -0.13
CA ASP A 120 -18.37 38.18 -0.72
C ASP A 120 -19.47 38.78 0.16
N GLY A 121 -19.52 40.11 0.17
CA GLY A 121 -20.57 40.83 0.87
C GLY A 121 -21.94 40.65 0.23
N ALA A 122 -22.98 40.74 1.06
CA ALA A 122 -24.35 40.75 0.61
C ALA A 122 -24.92 42.17 0.65
N TRP A 123 -25.59 42.56 -0.43
CA TRP A 123 -26.36 43.80 -0.47
C TRP A 123 -27.58 43.72 0.46
N THR A 124 -27.76 44.72 1.32
CA THR A 124 -28.98 44.90 2.09
C THR A 124 -30.16 45.23 1.17
N ALA A 125 -31.37 45.08 1.70
CA ALA A 125 -32.55 45.64 1.05
C ALA A 125 -32.37 47.15 0.80
N TRP A 126 -32.96 47.64 -0.29
CA TRP A 126 -33.01 49.07 -0.58
C TRP A 126 -33.77 49.80 0.53
N SER A 127 -33.27 50.97 0.94
CA SER A 127 -34.00 51.88 1.80
C SER A 127 -35.30 52.33 1.14
N THR A 128 -36.24 52.81 1.95
CA THR A 128 -37.40 53.53 1.43
C THR A 128 -36.93 54.74 0.61
N PRO A 129 -37.54 55.03 -0.56
CA PRO A 129 -37.22 56.22 -1.32
C PRO A 129 -37.44 57.49 -0.49
N SER A 130 -36.54 58.47 -0.62
CA SER A 130 -36.72 59.79 -0.01
C SER A 130 -38.00 60.46 -0.53
N SER A 131 -38.45 61.49 0.20
CA SER A 131 -39.41 62.44 -0.35
C SER A 131 -38.86 63.08 -1.64
N CYS A 132 -39.78 63.57 -2.48
CA CYS A 132 -39.41 64.26 -3.72
C CYS A 132 -38.62 65.53 -3.39
N SER A 133 -37.54 65.80 -4.11
CA SER A 133 -36.69 66.99 -3.89
C SER A 133 -37.44 68.31 -4.09
N VAL A 134 -38.58 68.28 -4.79
CA VAL A 134 -39.45 69.43 -5.03
C VAL A 134 -40.92 69.04 -4.86
N THR A 135 -41.75 70.03 -4.53
CA THR A 135 -43.20 69.87 -4.39
C THR A 135 -43.97 70.14 -5.69
N CYS A 136 -43.36 70.79 -6.68
CA CYS A 136 -43.90 70.97 -8.03
C CYS A 136 -42.77 70.95 -9.08
N GLY A 137 -43.09 70.50 -10.31
CA GLY A 137 -42.09 70.30 -11.38
C GLY A 137 -41.37 68.94 -11.31
N SER A 138 -40.23 68.82 -12.01
CA SER A 138 -39.45 67.57 -12.09
C SER A 138 -38.48 67.46 -10.90
N GLY A 139 -38.71 66.48 -10.03
CA GLY A 139 -37.86 66.19 -8.87
C GLY A 139 -37.18 64.82 -8.92
N VAL A 140 -36.24 64.61 -8.00
CA VAL A 140 -35.51 63.35 -7.83
C VAL A 140 -35.87 62.72 -6.49
N ARG A 141 -35.89 61.39 -6.44
CA ARG A 141 -35.93 60.61 -5.19
C ARG A 141 -34.71 59.71 -5.12
N THR A 142 -34.11 59.63 -3.94
CA THR A 142 -32.90 58.84 -3.71
C THR A 142 -33.23 57.71 -2.76
N ARG A 143 -32.61 56.54 -2.98
CA ARG A 143 -32.60 55.42 -2.03
C ARG A 143 -31.19 54.84 -1.99
N THR A 144 -30.84 54.23 -0.88
CA THR A 144 -29.51 53.66 -0.65
C THR A 144 -29.63 52.21 -0.20
N ARG A 145 -28.56 51.44 -0.37
CA ARG A 145 -28.37 50.11 0.22
C ARG A 145 -26.90 49.97 0.58
N GLN A 146 -26.60 49.08 1.51
CA GLN A 146 -25.23 48.84 1.96
C GLN A 146 -24.82 47.43 1.54
N CYS A 147 -23.54 47.23 1.22
CA CYS A 147 -22.96 45.90 1.13
C CYS A 147 -22.29 45.59 2.47
N SER A 148 -22.61 44.45 3.06
CA SER A 148 -22.13 44.08 4.40
C SER A 148 -21.80 42.59 4.46
N ASN A 149 -21.06 42.17 5.49
CA ASN A 149 -20.64 40.79 5.73
C ASN A 149 -19.59 40.23 4.75
N ALA A 150 -18.90 41.08 3.99
CA ALA A 150 -17.70 40.65 3.27
C ALA A 150 -16.60 40.30 4.28
N THR A 151 -15.95 39.15 4.12
CA THR A 151 -14.83 38.73 4.99
C THR A 151 -13.66 38.25 4.15
N CYS A 152 -12.46 38.38 4.73
CA CYS A 152 -11.22 37.81 4.20
C CYS A 152 -10.95 38.14 2.72
N GLY A 153 -11.19 39.41 2.34
CA GLY A 153 -10.91 39.92 0.99
C GLY A 153 -12.02 39.71 -0.03
N GLY A 154 -13.20 39.21 0.37
CA GLY A 154 -14.36 39.12 -0.51
C GLY A 154 -14.84 40.49 -1.02
N ALA A 155 -15.55 40.47 -2.15
CA ALA A 155 -16.03 41.67 -2.82
C ALA A 155 -16.99 42.50 -1.94
N GLN A 156 -16.86 43.84 -2.00
CA GLN A 156 -17.71 44.83 -1.34
C GLN A 156 -18.63 45.55 -2.33
#